data_AF-A0A3D2QAV2-F1
#
_entry.id   AF-A0A3D2QAV2-F1
#
_cell.length_a   1.000
_cell.length_b   1.000
_cell.length_c   1.000
_cell.angle_alpha   90.00
_cell.angle_beta   90.00
_cell.angle_gamma   90.00
#
_symmetry.space_group_name_H-M   'P 1'
#
loop_
_entity.id
_entity.type
_entity.pdbx_description
1 polymer ?
#
loop_
_entity_poly.entity_id
_entity_poly.type
_entity_poly.pdbx_seq_one_letter_code
_entity_poly.pdbx_strand_id
1 'polypeptide(L)'
;MSKKNKGHFLYRTTIALFRFFFKLCYRLKIYGLEHHFTGGALIASNHASFFDPPLLAVAWPEEVYFLARETLFNIPLFGRF
;
A
#
# COMPACT_ATOMS: atom_id res chain seq x y z
N MET A 1 -18.09 -17.24 -10.01
CA MET A 1 -16.64 -17.02 -10.24
C MET A 1 -16.35 -15.56 -10.64
N SER A 2 -16.84 -14.56 -9.88
CA SER A 2 -16.75 -13.12 -10.22
C SER A 2 -16.66 -12.25 -8.95
N LYS A 3 -15.62 -12.46 -8.13
CA LYS A 3 -15.31 -11.59 -6.97
C LYS A 3 -13.89 -11.00 -7.00
N LYS A 4 -12.98 -11.54 -7.85
CA LYS A 4 -11.57 -11.09 -7.96
C LYS A 4 -11.42 -9.68 -8.54
N ASN A 5 -12.33 -9.24 -9.41
CA ASN A 5 -12.16 -7.99 -10.17
C ASN A 5 -12.43 -6.72 -9.36
N LYS A 6 -13.36 -6.76 -8.38
CA LYS A 6 -13.74 -5.56 -7.63
C LYS A 6 -12.68 -5.16 -6.60
N GLY A 7 -12.09 -6.14 -5.90
CA GLY A 7 -11.03 -5.88 -4.91
C GLY A 7 -9.78 -5.28 -5.55
N HIS A 8 -9.33 -5.87 -6.66
CA HIS A 8 -8.19 -5.36 -7.42
C HIS A 8 -8.45 -3.96 -8.01
N PHE A 9 -9.67 -3.68 -8.47
CA PHE A 9 -10.04 -2.33 -8.95
C PHE A 9 -10.03 -1.29 -7.83
N LEU A 10 -10.61 -1.63 -6.66
CA LEU A 10 -10.60 -0.74 -5.49
C LEU A 10 -9.18 -0.47 -5.01
N TYR A 11 -8.34 -1.50 -4.90
CA TYR A 11 -6.93 -1.38 -4.55
C TYR A 11 -6.22 -0.39 -5.49
N ARG A 12 -6.28 -0.65 -6.81
CA ARG A 12 -5.61 0.21 -7.81
C ARG A 12 -6.09 1.65 -7.77
N THR A 13 -7.39 1.87 -7.57
CA THR A 13 -7.97 3.21 -7.48
C THR A 13 -7.47 3.93 -6.22
N THR A 14 -7.47 3.26 -5.07
CA THR A 14 -6.94 3.78 -3.80
C THR A 14 -5.46 4.14 -3.93
N ILE A 15 -4.64 3.25 -4.50
CA ILE A 15 -3.21 3.51 -4.73
C ILE A 15 -3.01 4.70 -5.69
N ALA A 16 -3.80 4.80 -6.76
CA ALA A 16 -3.71 5.95 -7.67
C ALA A 16 -4.02 7.28 -6.97
N LEU A 17 -5.06 7.31 -6.13
CA LEU A 17 -5.43 8.49 -5.32
C LEU A 17 -4.32 8.87 -4.34
N PHE A 18 -3.79 7.91 -3.57
CA PHE A 18 -2.70 8.16 -2.64
C PHE A 18 -1.41 8.57 -3.36
N ARG A 19 -1.11 7.99 -4.53
CA ARG A 19 0.06 8.38 -5.33
C ARG A 19 -0.04 9.83 -5.78
N PHE A 20 -1.22 10.27 -6.20
CA PHE A 20 -1.46 11.67 -6.54
C PHE A 20 -1.30 12.58 -5.31
N PHE A 21 -1.92 12.22 -4.19
CA PHE A 21 -1.81 12.94 -2.92
C PHE A 21 -0.36 13.09 -2.45
N PHE A 22 0.42 12.01 -2.41
CA PHE A 22 1.83 12.06 -1.99
C PHE A 22 2.72 12.82 -2.98
N LYS A 23 2.46 12.73 -4.28
CA LYS A 23 3.17 13.56 -5.27
C LYS A 23 2.92 15.05 -5.06
N LEU A 24 1.67 15.44 -4.79
CA LEU A 24 1.29 16.84 -4.69
C LEU A 24 1.67 17.46 -3.33
N CYS A 25 1.31 16.79 -2.23
CA CYS A 25 1.48 17.31 -0.88
C CYS A 25 2.87 17.05 -0.30
N TYR A 26 3.54 15.96 -0.70
CA TYR A 26 4.81 15.52 -0.11
C TYR A 26 5.97 15.44 -1.11
N ARG A 27 5.74 15.82 -2.38
CA ARG A 27 6.74 15.77 -3.46
C ARG A 27 7.43 14.40 -3.56
N LEU A 28 6.62 13.34 -3.49
CA LEU A 28 7.10 11.95 -3.50
C LEU A 28 8.16 11.70 -4.59
N LYS A 29 9.33 11.21 -4.15
CA LYS A 29 10.39 10.68 -5.01
C LYS A 29 10.67 9.24 -4.63
N ILE A 30 10.79 8.38 -5.63
CA ILE A 30 11.07 6.96 -5.46
C ILE A 30 12.40 6.69 -6.15
N TYR A 31 13.29 6.00 -5.45
CA TYR A 31 14.64 5.66 -5.91
C TYR A 31 14.84 4.15 -5.76
N GLY A 32 15.75 3.56 -6.54
CA GLY A 32 16.09 2.15 -6.38
C GLY A 32 15.08 1.17 -6.98
N LEU A 33 14.14 1.64 -7.82
CA LEU A 33 13.15 0.78 -8.49
C LEU A 33 13.81 -0.24 -9.44
N GLU A 34 15.01 0.07 -9.92
CA GLU A 34 15.84 -0.82 -10.71
C GLU A 34 16.30 -2.09 -9.95
N HIS A 35 16.24 -2.10 -8.62
CA HIS A 35 16.52 -3.27 -7.78
C HIS A 35 15.28 -4.11 -7.50
N HIS A 36 14.14 -3.76 -8.12
CA HIS A 36 12.92 -4.55 -8.02
C HIS A 36 13.14 -5.97 -8.53
N PHE A 37 12.54 -6.93 -7.84
CA PHE A 37 12.46 -8.32 -8.28
C PHE A 37 11.03 -8.82 -8.14
N THR A 38 10.64 -9.72 -9.04
CA THR A 38 9.32 -10.33 -9.03
C THR A 38 9.26 -11.48 -8.03
N GLY A 39 8.19 -11.56 -7.24
CA GLY A 39 7.93 -12.67 -6.32
C GLY A 39 7.72 -12.24 -4.87
N GLY A 40 7.68 -13.22 -3.98
CA GLY A 40 7.46 -12.99 -2.55
C GLY A 40 8.66 -12.33 -1.88
N ALA A 41 8.44 -11.20 -1.21
CA ALA A 41 9.46 -10.44 -0.50
C ALA A 41 8.93 -9.90 0.82
N LEU A 42 9.83 -9.69 1.79
CA LEU A 42 9.54 -8.87 2.97
C LEU A 42 10.03 -7.44 2.70
N ILE A 43 9.12 -6.47 2.70
CA ILE A 43 9.48 -5.06 2.66
C ILE A 43 9.71 -4.58 4.10
N ALA A 44 10.98 -4.44 4.48
CA ALA A 44 11.37 -3.87 5.76
C ALA A 44 11.58 -2.36 5.62
N SER A 45 10.68 -1.57 6.21
CA SER A 45 10.75 -0.10 6.21
C SER A 45 11.07 0.44 7.59
N ASN A 46 11.60 1.66 7.65
CA ASN A 46 11.61 2.42 8.89
C ASN A 46 10.16 2.79 9.26
N HIS A 47 9.81 2.72 10.55
CA HIS A 47 8.49 3.16 11.00
C HIS A 47 8.54 4.61 11.48
N ALA A 48 8.18 5.54 10.60
CA ALA A 48 8.21 6.97 10.88
C ALA A 48 6.80 7.55 11.10
N SER A 49 5.77 6.95 10.51
CA SER A 49 4.43 7.53 10.54
C SER A 49 3.30 6.52 10.29
N PHE A 50 2.06 6.94 10.57
CA PHE A 50 0.87 6.18 10.16
C PHE A 50 0.66 6.17 8.63
N PHE A 51 1.37 7.00 7.87
CA PHE A 51 1.31 7.00 6.41
C PHE A 51 2.24 5.97 5.76
N ASP A 52 3.04 5.24 6.55
CA ASP A 52 4.00 4.29 6.00
C ASP A 52 3.32 3.19 5.17
N PRO A 53 2.19 2.57 5.60
CA PRO A 53 1.51 1.57 4.78
C PRO A 53 1.04 2.09 3.40
N PRO A 54 0.24 3.17 3.28
CA PRO A 54 -0.16 3.67 1.97
C PRO A 54 1.02 4.19 1.15
N LEU A 55 2.06 4.76 1.78
CA LEU A 55 3.25 5.23 1.08
C LEU A 55 4.05 4.07 0.46
N LEU A 56 4.26 2.98 1.21
CA LEU A 56 4.95 1.80 0.71
C LEU A 56 4.17 1.11 -0.41
N ALA A 57 2.85 1.00 -0.27
CA ALA A 57 1.99 0.44 -1.31
C ALA A 57 1.98 1.29 -2.60
N VAL A 58 2.20 2.61 -2.48
CA VAL A 58 2.38 3.51 -3.62
C VAL A 58 3.78 3.39 -4.24
N ALA A 59 4.80 3.16 -3.41
CA ALA A 59 6.20 3.13 -3.84
C ALA A 59 6.57 1.82 -4.56
N TRP A 60 6.00 0.69 -4.14
CA TRP A 60 6.31 -0.62 -4.69
C TRP A 60 5.51 -0.95 -5.97
N PRO A 61 6.10 -1.63 -6.97
CA PRO A 61 5.41 -1.95 -8.23
C PRO A 61 4.27 -2.98 -8.11
N GLU A 62 4.32 -3.85 -7.10
CA GLU A 62 3.38 -4.95 -6.87
C GLU A 62 2.47 -4.69 -5.67
N GLU A 63 1.43 -5.51 -5.51
CA GLU A 63 0.55 -5.42 -4.33
C GLU A 63 1.34 -5.70 -3.04
N VAL A 64 1.20 -4.81 -2.06
CA VAL A 64 1.86 -4.94 -0.76
C VAL A 64 0.84 -5.34 0.30
N TYR A 65 1.13 -6.43 1.00
CA TYR A 65 0.34 -6.92 2.12
C TYR A 65 1.03 -6.51 3.43
N PHE A 66 0.27 -5.93 4.36
CA PHE A 66 0.80 -5.42 5.62
C PHE A 66 0.41 -6.31 6.78
N LEU A 67 1.34 -6.43 7.73
CA LEU A 67 1.06 -7.03 9.03
C LEU A 67 0.52 -5.93 9.94
N ALA A 68 -0.67 -6.14 10.50
CA ALA A 68 -1.29 -5.25 11.45
C ALA A 68 -1.69 -6.00 12.72
N ARG A 69 -1.70 -5.31 13.86
CA ARG A 69 -2.16 -5.88 15.14
C ARG A 69 -3.64 -6.24 15.04
N GLU A 70 -4.00 -7.39 15.61
CA GLU A 70 -5.38 -7.90 15.60
C GLU A 70 -6.40 -6.86 16.10
N THR A 71 -6.05 -6.11 17.15
CA THR A 71 -6.89 -5.07 17.74
C THR A 71 -7.33 -3.98 16.77
N LEU A 72 -6.57 -3.76 15.69
CA LEU A 72 -6.90 -2.77 14.68
C LEU A 72 -8.11 -3.19 13.85
N PHE A 73 -8.32 -4.50 13.65
CA PHE A 73 -9.47 -5.02 12.90
C PHE A 73 -10.78 -4.95 13.68
N ASN A 74 -10.75 -4.70 14.99
CA ASN A 74 -11.96 -4.47 15.79
C ASN A 74 -12.55 -3.08 15.58
N ILE A 75 -11.81 -2.17 14.94
CA ILE A 75 -12.30 -0.83 14.64
C ILE A 75 -13.17 -0.92 13.38
N PRO A 76 -14.44 -0.45 13.41
CA PRO A 76 -15.41 -0.65 12.32
C PRO A 76 -14.97 -0.19 10.92
N LEU A 77 -13.98 0.69 10.85
CA LEU A 77 -13.40 1.23 9.61
C LEU A 77 -12.16 0.48 9.12
N PHE A 78 -11.42 -0.19 10.01
CA PHE A 78 -10.16 -0.87 9.67
C PHE A 78 -10.30 -2.38 9.50
N GLY A 79 -11.40 -3.00 9.99
CA GLY A 79 -11.63 -4.45 9.92
C GLY A 79 -12.32 -5.00 8.68
N ARG A 80 -12.68 -4.17 7.69
CA ARG A 80 -13.67 -4.53 6.66
C ARG A 80 -13.11 -4.79 5.25
N PHE A 81 -11.84 -5.18 5.11
CA PHE A 81 -11.20 -5.39 3.80
C PHE A 81 -10.50 -6.74 3.71
#